data_AF-A0AAN0N4N8-F1
#
_entry.id   AF-A0AAN0N4N8-F1
#
_cell.length_a   1.000
_cell.length_b   1.000
_cell.length_c   1.000
_cell.angle_alpha   90.00
_cell.angle_beta   90.00
_cell.angle_gamma   90.00
#
_symmetry.space_group_name_H-M   'P 1'
#
loop_
_entity.id
_entity.type
_entity.pdbx_description
1 polymer ?
#
loop_
_entity_poly.entity_id
_entity_poly.type
_entity_poly.pdbx_seq_one_letter_code
_entity_poly.pdbx_strand_id
1 'polypeptide(L)'
;MSKHKTTPQEVLETTAIIHAATTSILLALTKTLEEAGAMNAKHFEANVRMLAERTAREKSGPMAEVMLDFADQLSRDEPEGSA
;
A
#
# COMPACT_ATOMS: atom_id res chain seq x y z
N MET A 1 -34.32 19.33 -3.54
CA MET A 1 -33.12 18.55 -3.17
C MET A 1 -32.02 18.90 -4.15
N SER A 2 -31.00 19.65 -3.71
CA SER A 2 -29.88 20.00 -4.59
C SER A 2 -29.05 18.74 -4.82
N LYS A 3 -28.86 18.32 -6.08
CA LYS A 3 -27.91 17.26 -6.41
C LYS A 3 -26.52 17.81 -6.10
N HIS A 4 -25.94 17.43 -4.96
CA HIS A 4 -24.52 17.68 -4.72
C HIS A 4 -23.75 17.03 -5.86
N LYS A 5 -23.18 17.86 -6.74
CA LYS A 5 -22.26 17.38 -7.77
C LYS A 5 -20.92 17.25 -7.09
N THR A 6 -20.51 16.02 -6.83
CA THR A 6 -19.16 15.70 -6.36
C THR A 6 -18.17 16.31 -7.35
N THR A 7 -17.26 17.14 -6.85
CA THR A 7 -16.23 17.76 -7.69
C THR A 7 -15.10 16.77 -7.97
N PRO A 8 -14.36 16.88 -9.08
CA PRO A 8 -13.18 16.06 -9.32
C PRO A 8 -12.15 16.12 -8.18
N GLN A 9 -12.05 17.27 -7.50
CA GLN A 9 -11.18 17.45 -6.36
C GLN A 9 -11.63 16.62 -5.14
N GLU A 10 -12.93 16.64 -4.82
CA GLU A 10 -13.47 15.81 -3.73
C GLU A 10 -13.27 14.31 -4.00
N VAL A 11 -13.39 13.88 -5.27
CA VAL A 11 -13.10 12.49 -5.67
C VAL A 11 -11.63 12.15 -5.47
N LEU A 12 -10.71 13.04 -5.86
CA LEU A 12 -9.28 12.84 -5.70
C LEU A 12 -8.89 12.77 -4.22
N GLU A 13 -9.38 13.70 -3.40
CA GLU A 13 -9.13 13.74 -1.96
C GLU A 13 -9.66 12.47 -1.28
N THR A 14 -10.89 12.06 -1.59
CA THR A 14 -11.47 10.84 -1.05
C THR A 14 -10.66 9.60 -1.45
N THR A 15 -10.20 9.53 -2.70
CA THR A 15 -9.40 8.42 -3.20
C THR A 15 -8.04 8.36 -2.50
N ALA A 16 -7.39 9.52 -2.30
CA ALA A 16 -6.13 9.60 -1.57
C ALA A 16 -6.29 9.17 -0.10
N ILE A 17 -7.38 9.59 0.56
CA ILE A 17 -7.69 9.17 1.94
C ILE A 17 -7.90 7.66 2.01
N ILE A 18 -8.70 7.09 1.11
CA ILE A 18 -8.96 5.64 1.07
C ILE A 18 -7.65 4.88 0.83
N HIS A 19 -6.82 5.35 -0.11
CA HIS A 19 -5.52 4.74 -0.39
C HIS A 19 -4.62 4.78 0.85
N ALA A 20 -4.43 5.95 1.47
CA ALA A 20 -3.59 6.10 2.66
C ALA A 20 -4.07 5.24 3.84
N ALA A 21 -5.39 5.22 4.09
CA ALA A 21 -5.98 4.40 5.15
C ALA A 21 -5.78 2.90 4.89
N THR A 22 -6.00 2.45 3.65
CA THR A 22 -5.83 1.04 3.26
C THR A 22 -4.37 0.61 3.40
N THR A 23 -3.44 1.41 2.91
CA THR A 23 -1.99 1.15 3.05
C THR A 23 -1.58 1.06 4.51
N SER A 24 -2.05 1.98 5.36
CA SER A 24 -1.76 1.98 6.80
C SER A 24 -2.28 0.72 7.51
N ILE A 25 -3.49 0.28 7.18
CA ILE A 25 -4.09 -0.94 7.75
C ILE A 25 -3.28 -2.18 7.30
N LEU A 26 -2.89 -2.25 6.04
CA LEU A 26 -2.11 -3.37 5.50
C LEU A 26 -0.71 -3.44 6.13
N LEU A 27 -0.07 -2.29 6.40
CA LEU A 27 1.20 -2.23 7.11
C LEU A 27 1.06 -2.74 8.55
N ALA A 28 0.06 -2.25 9.28
CA ALA A 28 -0.21 -2.69 10.64
C ALA A 28 -0.46 -4.20 10.72
N LEU A 29 -1.25 -4.74 9.78
CA LEU A 29 -1.50 -6.18 9.69
C LEU A 29 -0.22 -6.95 9.36
N THR A 30 0.57 -6.48 8.39
CA THR A 30 1.83 -7.11 8.01
C THR A 30 2.77 -7.23 9.21
N LYS A 31 2.97 -6.14 9.96
CA LYS A 31 3.78 -6.14 11.18
C LYS A 31 3.24 -7.09 12.23
N THR A 32 1.93 -7.05 12.48
CA THR A 32 1.29 -7.94 13.47
C THR A 32 1.53 -9.41 13.12
N LEU A 33 1.46 -9.78 11.84
CA LEU A 33 1.71 -11.14 11.38
C LEU A 33 3.20 -11.52 11.46
N GLU A 34 4.10 -10.58 11.23
CA GLU A 34 5.54 -10.78 11.40
C GLU A 34 5.92 -10.98 12.87
N GLU A 35 5.43 -10.12 13.77
CA GLU A 35 5.66 -10.22 15.21
C GLU A 35 5.07 -11.52 15.80
N ALA A 36 3.95 -11.99 15.26
CA ALA A 36 3.35 -13.28 15.61
C ALA A 36 4.12 -14.49 15.03
N GLY A 37 5.16 -14.26 14.21
CA GLY A 37 5.92 -15.31 13.52
C GLY A 37 5.16 -16.03 12.41
N ALA A 38 4.01 -15.49 11.98
CA ALA A 38 3.15 -16.08 10.97
C ALA A 38 3.57 -15.69 9.53
N MET A 39 4.43 -14.68 9.38
CA MET A 39 4.90 -14.18 8.10
C MET A 39 6.32 -13.62 8.19
N ASN A 40 7.05 -13.64 7.07
CA ASN A 40 8.33 -12.93 6.93
C ASN A 40 8.10 -11.70 6.05
N ALA A 41 8.28 -10.48 6.58
CA ALA A 41 7.94 -9.27 5.84
C ALA A 41 8.82 -9.07 4.59
N LYS A 42 10.09 -9.48 4.62
CA LYS A 42 10.99 -9.41 3.46
C LYS A 42 10.51 -10.28 2.29
N HIS A 43 10.06 -11.51 2.59
CA HIS A 43 9.48 -12.38 1.57
C HIS A 43 8.15 -11.81 1.04
N PHE A 44 7.34 -11.24 1.92
CA PHE A 44 6.07 -10.63 1.52
C PHE A 44 6.29 -9.41 0.62
N GLU A 45 7.22 -8.51 0.95
CA GLU A 45 7.62 -7.38 0.11
C GLU A 45 8.08 -7.83 -1.27
N ALA A 46 8.96 -8.84 -1.34
CA ALA A 46 9.45 -9.38 -2.62
C ALA A 46 8.29 -9.89 -3.49
N ASN A 47 7.31 -10.56 -2.87
CA ASN A 47 6.12 -11.02 -3.58
C ASN A 47 5.25 -9.85 -4.08
N VAL A 48 5.10 -8.80 -3.29
CA VAL A 48 4.37 -7.59 -3.70
C VAL A 48 5.05 -6.94 -4.92
N ARG A 49 6.38 -6.79 -4.90
CA ARG A 49 7.14 -6.22 -6.04
C ARG A 49 7.01 -7.08 -7.29
N MET A 50 7.15 -8.40 -7.17
CA MET A 50 6.94 -9.34 -8.29
C MET A 50 5.53 -9.21 -8.88
N LEU A 51 4.51 -9.10 -8.03
CA LEU A 51 3.13 -8.92 -8.49
C LEU A 51 2.91 -7.53 -9.11
N ALA A 52 3.56 -6.49 -8.61
CA ALA A 52 3.52 -5.15 -9.19
C ALA A 52 4.10 -5.15 -10.62
N GLU A 53 5.28 -5.74 -10.82
CA GLU A 53 5.88 -5.89 -12.14
C GLU A 53 4.97 -6.63 -13.11
N ARG A 54 4.34 -7.72 -12.65
CA ARG A 54 3.37 -8.48 -13.44
C ARG A 54 2.14 -7.63 -13.77
N THR A 55 1.64 -6.88 -12.80
CA THR A 55 0.47 -6.01 -12.94
C THR A 55 0.74 -4.87 -13.93
N ALA A 56 1.95 -4.30 -13.91
CA ALA A 56 2.36 -3.27 -14.85
C ALA A 56 2.35 -3.79 -16.31
N ARG A 57 2.72 -5.06 -16.52
CA ARG A 57 2.72 -5.69 -17.85
C ARG A 57 1.34 -6.14 -18.31
N GLU A 58 0.53 -6.69 -17.40
CA GLU A 58 -0.69 -7.43 -17.76
C GLU A 58 -1.99 -6.65 -17.54
N LYS A 59 -1.98 -5.60 -16.70
CA LYS A 59 -3.22 -4.97 -16.22
C LYS A 59 -3.19 -3.45 -16.25
N SER A 60 -2.41 -2.83 -15.37
CA SER A 60 -2.47 -1.38 -15.13
C SER A 60 -1.20 -0.87 -14.47
N GLY A 61 -0.53 0.09 -15.12
CA GLY A 61 0.61 0.80 -14.55
C GLY A 61 0.27 1.49 -13.23
N PRO A 62 -0.79 2.32 -13.14
CA PRO A 62 -1.19 2.96 -11.89
C PRO A 62 -1.48 2.00 -10.73
N MET A 63 -2.03 0.82 -11.03
CA MET A 63 -2.23 -0.20 -9.99
C MET A 63 -0.90 -0.78 -9.51
N ALA A 64 0.06 -0.98 -10.42
CA ALA A 64 1.40 -1.43 -10.05
C ALA A 64 2.14 -0.39 -9.20
N GLU A 65 1.99 0.91 -9.51
CA GLU A 65 2.56 2.00 -8.70
C GLU A 65 2.03 1.97 -7.26
N VAL A 66 0.73 1.83 -7.07
CA VAL A 66 0.10 1.67 -5.73
C VAL A 66 0.67 0.47 -4.97
N MET A 67 0.97 -0.64 -5.65
CA MET A 67 1.58 -1.82 -5.02
C MET A 67 3.05 -1.57 -4.64
N LEU A 68 3.78 -0.83 -5.46
CA LEU A 68 5.16 -0.44 -5.17
C LEU A 68 5.22 0.55 -4.00
N ASP A 69 4.30 1.51 -3.92
CA ASP A 69 4.20 2.45 -2.79
C ASP A 69 4.03 1.72 -1.46
N PHE A 70 3.23 0.65 -1.44
CA PHE A 70 3.08 -0.20 -0.26
C PHE A 70 4.37 -0.99 0.06
N ALA A 71 5.03 -1.57 -0.95
CA ALA A 71 6.29 -2.29 -0.77
C ALA A 71 7.41 -1.37 -0.23
N ASP A 72 7.47 -0.13 -0.70
CA ASP A 72 8.43 0.86 -0.23
C ASP A 72 8.16 1.28 1.22
N GLN A 73 6.91 1.22 1.68
CA GLN A 73 6.60 1.47 3.10
C GLN A 73 6.96 0.29 4.01
N LEU A 74 6.91 -0.96 3.51
CA LEU A 74 7.35 -2.14 4.27
C LEU A 74 8.85 -2.12 4.59
N SER A 75 9.67 -1.58 3.69
CA SER A 75 11.13 -1.54 3.82
C SER A 75 11.64 -0.38 4.70
N ARG A 76 10.78 0.59 5.05
CA ARG A 76 11.14 1.79 5.82
C ARG A 76 11.07 1.63 7.35
N ASP A 77 10.74 0.44 7.82
CA ASP A 77 10.62 0.11 9.25
C ASP A 77 11.84 -0.65 9.82
N GLU A 78 13.05 -0.40 9.31
CA GLU A 78 14.18 -0.41 10.24
C GLU A 78 14.04 0.85 11.09
N PRO A 79 13.79 0.74 12.41
CA PRO A 79 13.79 1.92 13.25
C PRO A 79 15.20 2.54 13.15
N GLU A 80 15.26 3.84 12.84
CA GLU A 80 16.39 4.68 13.18
C GLU A 80 16.64 4.55 14.69
N GLY A 81 17.44 3.56 15.11
CA GLY A 81 17.60 3.28 16.54
C GLY A 81 18.05 1.89 16.97
N SER A 82 18.59 1.04 16.09
CA SER A 82 19.36 -0.14 16.55
C SER A 82 20.84 0.23 16.63
N ALA A 83 21.20 0.88 17.73
CA ALA A 83 22.59 1.12 18.16
C ALA A 83 23.24 -0.18 18.67
#